data_AF-A0A9D5SJX5-F1
#
_entry.id   AF-A0A9D5SJX5-F1
#
_cell.length_a   1.000
_cell.length_b   1.000
_cell.length_c   1.000
_cell.angle_alpha   90.00
_cell.angle_beta   90.00
_cell.angle_gamma   90.00
#
_symmetry.space_group_name_H-M   'P 1'
#
loop_
_entity.id
_entity.type
_entity.pdbx_description
1 polymer ?
#
loop_
_entity_poly.entity_id
_entity_poly.type
_entity_poly.pdbx_seq_one_letter_code
_entity_poly.pdbx_strand_id
1 'polypeptide(L)'
;MKKDLKTRLISRKIKKPNPVIMSIGMWILGLVNRSYGVEFSYDYDPRSLKGQPTVLLSSHASRLEFIYTIYGFKRKDINVVVGFQNLLQKGVYGLAIRLGVISKYLYQPDFVCVKQMLRVLKRNGALGLFPEGIQSSSGSTHPINPATAQFIKRSKANVVVCSSRGAYLATNRYSSDRKKGYIGISYSLVFTPQMLEELSEAQIYDMLLQKIAYNDFASNKVARHKYIGKKPNADGIDKILYKCPDCKAEHTLRVENDTVVCDSCGFRVRINEYYDLVGVSGKVCPADIDEWYKWQRKCVADEVVSDAFELVLHGKLCTLRLDKLGKPPKNRRILSVGTARLTNRGLSFSGTLCGEAADFDFNMKSVYSLTFSTKGFLEFYCNNDYFMIVPDDSDRCLIKWTLAAEEIHNLGDERWRAACADVYGIGENIYG
;
A
#
# COMPACT_ATOMS: atom_id res chain seq x y z
N MET A 1 34.09 -7.10 12.08
CA MET A 1 32.64 -6.99 12.35
C MET A 1 31.82 -7.58 11.20
N LYS A 2 30.85 -8.47 11.46
CA LYS A 2 29.88 -8.87 10.44
C LYS A 2 29.05 -7.63 10.06
N LYS A 3 28.96 -7.31 8.77
CA LYS A 3 28.09 -6.23 8.27
C LYS A 3 26.63 -6.49 8.72
N ASP A 4 25.95 -5.46 9.17
CA ASP A 4 24.52 -5.54 9.53
C ASP A 4 23.65 -5.90 8.31
N LEU A 5 22.38 -6.28 8.55
CA LEU A 5 21.49 -6.71 7.48
C LEU A 5 21.24 -5.60 6.43
N LYS A 6 21.19 -4.33 6.86
CA LYS A 6 21.01 -3.17 5.97
C LYS A 6 22.17 -3.07 4.98
N THR A 7 23.40 -3.03 5.48
CA THR A 7 24.62 -2.93 4.66
C THR A 7 24.77 -4.13 3.72
N ARG A 8 24.45 -5.34 4.20
CA ARG A 8 24.48 -6.56 3.36
C ARG A 8 23.49 -6.50 2.20
N LEU A 9 22.27 -6.00 2.43
CA LEU A 9 21.23 -5.91 1.40
C LEU A 9 21.53 -4.84 0.37
N ILE A 10 22.06 -3.68 0.78
CA ILE A 10 22.42 -2.58 -0.11
C ILE A 10 23.62 -2.95 -1.00
N SER A 11 24.65 -3.58 -0.43
CA SER A 11 25.90 -3.87 -1.14
C SER A 11 25.86 -5.10 -2.05
N ARG A 12 24.81 -5.92 -1.99
CA ARG A 12 24.74 -7.15 -2.79
C ARG A 12 24.54 -6.87 -4.28
N LYS A 13 25.09 -7.74 -5.10
CA LYS A 13 24.80 -7.79 -6.54
C LYS A 13 23.46 -8.52 -6.77
N ILE A 14 22.51 -7.85 -7.44
CA ILE A 14 21.21 -8.44 -7.77
C ILE A 14 21.39 -9.49 -8.87
N LYS A 15 21.07 -10.75 -8.55
CA LYS A 15 21.18 -11.90 -9.47
C LYS A 15 19.91 -12.07 -10.29
N LYS A 16 19.98 -12.82 -11.40
CA LYS A 16 18.77 -13.30 -12.08
C LYS A 16 18.06 -14.27 -11.14
N PRO A 17 16.72 -14.32 -11.15
CA PRO A 17 15.99 -15.33 -10.39
C PRO A 17 16.50 -16.73 -10.74
N ASN A 18 16.72 -17.57 -9.72
CA ASN A 18 17.14 -18.95 -9.96
C ASN A 18 16.02 -19.70 -10.72
N PRO A 19 16.32 -20.31 -11.89
CA PRO A 19 15.29 -20.87 -12.78
C PRO A 19 14.58 -22.10 -12.19
N VAL A 20 15.26 -22.90 -11.37
CA VAL A 20 14.67 -24.07 -10.71
C VAL A 20 13.69 -23.59 -9.63
N ILE A 21 14.15 -22.69 -8.76
CA ILE A 21 13.31 -22.11 -7.70
C ILE A 21 12.10 -21.39 -8.30
N MET A 22 12.30 -20.61 -9.37
CA MET A 22 11.19 -19.94 -10.06
C MET A 22 10.23 -20.93 -10.71
N SER A 23 10.70 -22.05 -11.27
CA SER A 23 9.81 -23.04 -11.87
C SER A 23 8.95 -23.75 -10.83
N ILE A 24 9.55 -24.14 -9.69
CA ILE A 24 8.81 -24.68 -8.54
C ILE A 24 7.83 -23.64 -7.99
N GLY A 25 8.28 -22.39 -7.84
CA GLY A 25 7.45 -21.27 -7.43
C GLY A 25 6.23 -21.09 -8.33
N MET A 26 6.43 -21.01 -9.65
CA MET A 26 5.33 -20.87 -10.62
C MET A 26 4.33 -22.03 -10.56
N TRP A 27 4.79 -23.26 -10.30
CA TRP A 27 3.88 -24.40 -10.10
C TRP A 27 3.03 -24.24 -8.85
N ILE A 28 3.64 -23.87 -7.71
CA ILE A 28 2.92 -23.57 -6.45
C ILE A 28 1.94 -22.42 -6.65
N LEU A 29 2.37 -21.32 -7.27
CA LEU A 29 1.50 -20.18 -7.56
C LEU A 29 0.34 -20.60 -8.47
N GLY A 30 0.55 -21.53 -9.42
CA GLY A 30 -0.53 -22.06 -10.26
C GLY A 30 -1.59 -22.83 -9.46
N LEU A 31 -1.17 -23.65 -8.48
CA LEU A 31 -2.10 -24.33 -7.57
C LEU A 31 -2.90 -23.33 -6.73
N VAL A 32 -2.21 -22.31 -6.21
CA VAL A 32 -2.86 -21.22 -5.48
C VAL A 32 -3.88 -20.55 -6.40
N ASN A 33 -3.48 -19.98 -7.53
CA ASN A 33 -4.39 -19.29 -8.46
C ASN A 33 -5.62 -20.15 -8.86
N ARG A 34 -5.41 -21.45 -9.14
CA ARG A 34 -6.51 -22.39 -9.43
C ARG A 34 -7.48 -22.53 -8.26
N SER A 35 -6.97 -22.64 -7.02
CA SER A 35 -7.82 -22.74 -5.83
C SER A 35 -8.61 -21.46 -5.50
N TYR A 36 -8.23 -20.33 -6.10
CA TYR A 36 -8.91 -19.04 -5.96
C TYR A 36 -9.80 -18.72 -7.17
N GLY A 37 -9.77 -19.53 -8.24
CA GLY A 37 -10.53 -19.25 -9.46
C GLY A 37 -10.09 -17.96 -10.15
N VAL A 38 -8.79 -17.64 -10.12
CA VAL A 38 -8.27 -16.40 -10.71
C VAL A 38 -8.34 -16.48 -12.23
N GLU A 39 -8.95 -15.48 -12.85
CA GLU A 39 -9.06 -15.34 -14.29
C GLU A 39 -8.00 -14.39 -14.83
N PHE A 40 -7.33 -14.78 -15.90
CA PHE A 40 -6.24 -14.02 -16.52
C PHE A 40 -6.62 -13.60 -17.94
N SER A 41 -6.51 -12.32 -18.23
CA SER A 41 -6.71 -11.74 -19.58
C SER A 41 -5.48 -10.97 -20.04
N TYR A 42 -5.26 -10.92 -21.35
CA TYR A 42 -4.08 -10.32 -21.96
C TYR A 42 -4.49 -9.59 -23.24
N ASP A 43 -4.05 -8.33 -23.42
CA ASP A 43 -4.20 -7.60 -24.69
C ASP A 43 -3.00 -7.81 -25.66
N TYR A 44 -1.99 -8.54 -25.22
CA TYR A 44 -0.77 -8.85 -25.95
C TYR A 44 -0.37 -10.31 -25.73
N ASP A 45 0.50 -10.88 -26.59
CA ASP A 45 1.09 -12.19 -26.31
C ASP A 45 2.22 -12.05 -25.27
N PRO A 46 2.11 -12.62 -24.05
CA PRO A 46 3.16 -12.54 -23.03
C PRO A 46 4.53 -13.08 -23.47
N ARG A 47 4.55 -13.95 -24.49
CA ARG A 47 5.78 -14.53 -25.03
C ARG A 47 6.56 -13.56 -25.91
N SER A 48 5.91 -12.54 -26.49
CA SER A 48 6.55 -11.58 -27.40
C SER A 48 7.65 -10.77 -26.71
N LEU A 49 7.53 -10.54 -25.41
CA LEU A 49 8.48 -9.75 -24.62
C LEU A 49 9.67 -10.57 -24.10
N LYS A 50 9.74 -11.89 -24.37
CA LYS A 50 10.80 -12.75 -23.85
C LYS A 50 12.17 -12.25 -24.31
N GLY A 51 13.10 -12.10 -23.35
CA GLY A 51 14.46 -11.64 -23.65
C GLY A 51 14.56 -10.14 -23.96
N GLN A 52 13.49 -9.39 -23.76
CA GLN A 52 13.46 -7.92 -23.83
C GLN A 52 13.37 -7.33 -22.41
N PRO A 53 13.92 -6.13 -22.16
CA PRO A 53 13.71 -5.42 -20.91
C PRO A 53 12.22 -5.12 -20.74
N THR A 54 11.68 -5.43 -19.56
CA THR A 54 10.26 -5.21 -19.27
C THR A 54 10.06 -4.75 -17.84
N VAL A 55 9.28 -3.69 -17.67
CA VAL A 55 8.75 -3.26 -16.37
C VAL A 55 7.31 -3.73 -16.27
N LEU A 56 7.00 -4.53 -15.26
CA LEU A 56 5.66 -4.92 -14.88
C LEU A 56 5.21 -4.01 -13.72
N LEU A 57 4.19 -3.20 -13.96
CA LEU A 57 3.53 -2.37 -12.95
C LEU A 57 2.21 -3.05 -12.58
N SER A 58 1.88 -3.10 -11.30
CA SER A 58 0.62 -3.69 -10.85
C SER A 58 -0.08 -2.79 -9.85
N SER A 59 -1.41 -2.72 -9.95
CA SER A 59 -2.24 -2.29 -8.82
C SER A 59 -1.90 -3.08 -7.56
N HIS A 60 -2.15 -2.49 -6.38
CA HIS A 60 -1.98 -3.14 -5.07
C HIS A 60 -3.30 -3.19 -4.26
N ALA A 61 -4.40 -3.57 -4.89
CA ALA A 61 -5.69 -3.87 -4.28
C ALA A 61 -5.60 -4.86 -3.11
N SER A 62 -4.85 -5.96 -3.24
CA SER A 62 -4.97 -7.08 -2.30
C SER A 62 -3.66 -7.63 -1.75
N ARG A 63 -3.74 -8.34 -0.61
CA ARG A 63 -2.57 -8.95 0.04
C ARG A 63 -1.95 -10.06 -0.81
N LEU A 64 -2.76 -10.74 -1.62
CA LEU A 64 -2.33 -11.87 -2.44
C LEU A 64 -2.03 -11.46 -3.89
N GLU A 65 -2.19 -10.19 -4.25
CA GLU A 65 -2.05 -9.72 -5.63
C GLU A 65 -0.69 -10.02 -6.23
N PHE A 66 0.39 -9.91 -5.46
CA PHE A 66 1.73 -10.35 -5.85
C PHE A 66 1.77 -11.79 -6.42
N ILE A 67 0.96 -12.71 -5.88
CA ILE A 67 0.87 -14.10 -6.36
C ILE A 67 0.22 -14.14 -7.75
N TYR A 68 -0.86 -13.38 -7.93
CA TYR A 68 -1.62 -13.34 -9.16
C TYR A 68 -0.80 -12.64 -10.27
N THR A 69 -0.25 -11.46 -9.95
CA THR A 69 0.58 -10.62 -10.81
C THR A 69 1.80 -11.38 -11.36
N ILE A 70 2.52 -12.14 -10.53
CA ILE A 70 3.71 -12.87 -11.00
C ILE A 70 3.34 -14.08 -11.83
N TYR A 71 2.32 -14.83 -11.39
CA TYR A 71 1.91 -16.03 -12.10
C TYR A 71 1.38 -15.71 -13.50
N GLY A 72 0.46 -14.74 -13.60
CA GLY A 72 -0.13 -14.34 -14.87
C GLY A 72 0.87 -13.68 -15.82
N PHE A 73 1.94 -13.04 -15.32
CA PHE A 73 2.96 -12.42 -16.18
C PHE A 73 3.77 -13.45 -17.01
N LYS A 74 3.75 -14.73 -16.63
CA LYS A 74 4.34 -15.87 -17.37
C LYS A 74 5.86 -15.82 -17.64
N ARG A 75 6.57 -14.76 -17.21
CA ARG A 75 8.04 -14.66 -17.28
C ARG A 75 8.71 -15.07 -15.95
N LYS A 76 9.65 -16.01 -16.04
CA LYS A 76 10.40 -16.55 -14.89
C LYS A 76 11.62 -15.72 -14.49
N ASP A 77 12.01 -14.73 -15.28
CA ASP A 77 13.19 -13.90 -15.07
C ASP A 77 12.87 -12.55 -14.38
N ILE A 78 11.69 -12.44 -13.78
CA ILE A 78 11.23 -11.24 -13.07
C ILE A 78 11.94 -11.06 -11.72
N ASN A 79 12.56 -9.89 -11.53
CA ASN A 79 13.02 -9.40 -10.24
C ASN A 79 11.93 -8.49 -9.65
N VAL A 80 11.51 -8.69 -8.40
CA VAL A 80 10.46 -7.87 -7.78
C VAL A 80 11.05 -6.92 -6.74
N VAL A 81 10.48 -5.73 -6.63
CA VAL A 81 10.83 -4.75 -5.59
C VAL A 81 9.90 -4.90 -4.40
N VAL A 82 10.47 -4.97 -3.20
CA VAL A 82 9.74 -5.18 -1.95
C VAL A 82 10.24 -4.21 -0.89
N GLY A 83 9.33 -3.71 -0.04
CA GLY A 83 9.68 -2.90 1.13
C GLY A 83 10.75 -3.57 2.01
N PHE A 84 11.75 -2.80 2.42
CA PHE A 84 12.91 -3.32 3.15
C PHE A 84 12.52 -4.15 4.39
N GLN A 85 11.52 -3.68 5.17
CA GLN A 85 11.01 -4.37 6.36
C GLN A 85 10.44 -5.76 6.05
N ASN A 86 9.80 -5.92 4.88
CA ASN A 86 9.19 -7.18 4.47
C ASN A 86 10.23 -8.24 4.07
N LEU A 87 11.42 -7.81 3.64
CA LEU A 87 12.52 -8.69 3.23
C LEU A 87 13.23 -9.34 4.43
N LEU A 88 13.20 -8.73 5.62
CA LEU A 88 13.94 -9.19 6.81
C LEU A 88 13.30 -10.40 7.51
N GLN A 89 12.22 -10.98 6.98
CA GLN A 89 11.54 -12.12 7.58
C GLN A 89 12.37 -13.41 7.45
N LYS A 90 12.60 -14.13 8.56
CA LYS A 90 13.46 -15.34 8.62
C LYS A 90 13.20 -16.36 7.51
N GLY A 91 11.95 -16.69 7.23
CA GLY A 91 11.58 -17.67 6.19
C GLY A 91 11.57 -17.13 4.76
N VAL A 92 11.52 -15.81 4.58
CA VAL A 92 11.43 -15.18 3.25
C VAL A 92 12.80 -14.75 2.76
N TYR A 93 13.67 -14.26 3.66
CA TYR A 93 14.95 -13.64 3.34
C TYR A 93 15.79 -14.51 2.40
N GLY A 94 16.09 -15.75 2.78
CA GLY A 94 16.96 -16.63 1.98
C GLY A 94 16.40 -16.94 0.59
N LEU A 95 15.07 -17.08 0.47
CA LEU A 95 14.40 -17.30 -0.82
C LEU A 95 14.47 -16.02 -1.67
N ALA A 96 14.11 -14.88 -1.09
CA ALA A 96 14.09 -13.60 -1.76
C ALA A 96 15.48 -13.17 -2.27
N ILE A 97 16.57 -13.47 -1.53
CA ILE A 97 17.94 -13.24 -2.01
C ILE A 97 18.23 -14.09 -3.26
N ARG A 98 17.83 -15.37 -3.28
CA ARG A 98 18.04 -16.28 -4.43
C ARG A 98 17.17 -15.92 -5.64
N LEU A 99 16.00 -15.34 -5.41
CA LEU A 99 15.12 -14.80 -6.45
C LEU A 99 15.54 -13.40 -6.91
N GLY A 100 16.56 -12.80 -6.29
CA GLY A 100 17.03 -11.47 -6.67
C GLY A 100 16.01 -10.37 -6.40
N VAL A 101 15.14 -10.53 -5.39
CA VAL A 101 14.24 -9.47 -4.92
C VAL A 101 15.06 -8.24 -4.55
N ILE A 102 14.61 -7.05 -4.91
CA ILE A 102 15.25 -5.76 -4.64
C ILE A 102 14.55 -5.13 -3.43
N SER A 103 15.32 -4.57 -2.49
CA SER A 103 14.75 -3.87 -1.33
C SER A 103 14.54 -2.39 -1.64
N LYS A 104 13.42 -1.83 -1.21
CA LYS A 104 13.11 -0.39 -1.33
C LYS A 104 12.70 0.18 0.02
N TYR A 105 13.19 1.37 0.35
CA TYR A 105 12.63 2.20 1.41
C TYR A 105 11.39 2.92 0.88
N LEU A 106 10.20 2.57 1.36
CA LEU A 106 8.93 3.10 0.82
C LEU A 106 8.89 4.63 1.02
N TYR A 107 8.44 5.34 -0.03
CA TYR A 107 8.35 6.82 -0.05
C TYR A 107 9.64 7.60 0.21
N GLN A 108 10.82 6.95 0.20
CA GLN A 108 12.11 7.62 0.35
C GLN A 108 12.91 7.67 -0.97
N PRO A 109 13.75 8.70 -1.17
CA PRO A 109 14.78 8.67 -2.21
C PRO A 109 15.75 7.50 -1.99
N ASP A 110 15.79 6.56 -2.93
CA ASP A 110 16.61 5.34 -2.85
C ASP A 110 17.36 5.10 -4.17
N PHE A 111 18.43 5.86 -4.38
CA PHE A 111 19.26 5.79 -5.58
C PHE A 111 19.92 4.42 -5.76
N VAL A 112 20.21 3.70 -4.67
CA VAL A 112 20.78 2.36 -4.75
C VAL A 112 19.77 1.38 -5.35
N CYS A 113 18.52 1.41 -4.86
CA CYS A 113 17.42 0.63 -5.45
C CYS A 113 17.23 0.97 -6.93
N VAL A 114 17.15 2.26 -7.29
CA VAL A 114 16.98 2.68 -8.71
C VAL A 114 18.11 2.16 -9.59
N LYS A 115 19.37 2.26 -9.14
CA LYS A 115 20.52 1.72 -9.89
C LYS A 115 20.46 0.20 -10.02
N GLN A 116 19.98 -0.51 -9.00
CA GLN A 116 19.76 -1.96 -9.05
C GLN A 116 18.66 -2.34 -10.04
N MET A 117 17.55 -1.60 -10.07
CA MET A 117 16.44 -1.77 -11.02
C MET A 117 16.92 -1.60 -12.46
N LEU A 118 17.62 -0.51 -12.77
CA LEU A 118 18.15 -0.25 -14.12
C LEU A 118 19.16 -1.33 -14.57
N ARG A 119 19.95 -1.89 -13.65
CA ARG A 119 20.85 -3.02 -13.96
C ARG A 119 20.10 -4.30 -14.33
N VAL A 120 18.91 -4.55 -13.76
CA VAL A 120 18.06 -5.68 -14.16
C VAL A 120 17.58 -5.51 -15.60
N LEU A 121 17.14 -4.30 -15.95
CA LEU A 121 16.66 -4.00 -17.30
C LEU A 121 17.80 -4.04 -18.33
N LYS A 122 18.99 -3.50 -18.00
CA LYS A 122 20.17 -3.51 -18.89
C LYS A 122 20.63 -4.93 -19.30
N ARG A 123 20.29 -5.97 -18.51
CA ARG A 123 20.57 -7.39 -18.84
C ARG A 123 19.37 -8.11 -19.46
N ASN A 124 18.42 -7.35 -20.00
CA ASN A 124 17.16 -7.80 -20.59
C ASN A 124 16.26 -8.61 -19.65
N GLY A 125 16.33 -8.34 -18.34
CA GLY A 125 15.45 -8.96 -17.35
C GLY A 125 14.11 -8.23 -17.24
N ALA A 126 13.17 -8.86 -16.53
CA ALA A 126 11.93 -8.22 -16.13
C ALA A 126 12.01 -7.66 -14.71
N LEU A 127 11.29 -6.56 -14.45
CA LEU A 127 11.23 -5.89 -13.16
C LEU A 127 9.76 -5.70 -12.74
N GLY A 128 9.35 -6.24 -11.60
CA GLY A 128 8.00 -6.06 -11.04
C GLY A 128 7.96 -4.97 -9.96
N LEU A 129 7.01 -4.05 -10.09
CA LEU A 129 6.77 -2.92 -9.18
C LEU A 129 5.29 -2.76 -8.85
N PHE A 130 5.01 -2.30 -7.63
CA PHE A 130 3.70 -1.81 -7.20
C PHE A 130 3.86 -0.31 -6.93
N PRO A 131 3.50 0.56 -7.89
CA PRO A 131 3.83 1.99 -7.84
C PRO A 131 3.07 2.74 -6.74
N GLU A 132 1.93 2.23 -6.26
CA GLU A 132 1.18 2.74 -5.11
C GLU A 132 1.97 2.69 -3.79
N GLY A 133 2.98 1.80 -3.68
CA GLY A 133 3.87 1.68 -2.52
C GLY A 133 3.25 1.00 -1.29
N ILE A 134 1.91 0.96 -1.19
CA ILE A 134 1.15 0.28 -0.14
C ILE A 134 -0.04 -0.47 -0.72
N GLN A 135 -0.56 -1.43 0.03
CA GLN A 135 -1.83 -2.07 -0.30
C GLN A 135 -2.98 -1.08 -0.11
N SER A 136 -3.96 -1.10 -1.00
CA SER A 136 -5.12 -0.22 -0.89
C SER A 136 -5.89 -0.40 0.42
N SER A 137 -6.25 0.72 1.03
CA SER A 137 -7.11 0.75 2.22
C SER A 137 -8.60 0.79 1.84
N SER A 138 -8.95 1.36 0.68
CA SER A 138 -10.32 1.68 0.26
C SER A 138 -10.82 0.90 -0.96
N GLY A 139 -10.06 -0.06 -1.49
CA GLY A 139 -10.47 -0.84 -2.66
C GLY A 139 -10.41 -0.09 -3.99
N SER A 140 -9.85 1.11 -3.98
CA SER A 140 -9.50 1.90 -5.17
C SER A 140 -8.00 2.16 -5.24
N THR A 141 -7.55 2.61 -6.42
CA THR A 141 -6.18 3.07 -6.67
C THR A 141 -5.77 4.19 -5.71
N HIS A 142 -4.55 4.09 -5.18
CA HIS A 142 -3.88 5.15 -4.42
C HIS A 142 -3.05 6.04 -5.36
N PRO A 143 -2.73 7.28 -4.95
CA PRO A 143 -1.83 8.15 -5.68
C PRO A 143 -0.50 7.47 -5.99
N ILE A 144 -0.03 7.65 -7.23
CA ILE A 144 1.24 7.12 -7.70
C ILE A 144 2.24 8.27 -7.72
N ASN A 145 3.45 8.03 -7.22
CA ASN A 145 4.47 9.07 -7.23
C ASN A 145 4.83 9.45 -8.68
N PRO A 146 4.81 10.74 -9.08
CA PRO A 146 5.18 11.19 -10.43
C PRO A 146 6.57 10.77 -10.90
N ALA A 147 7.52 10.54 -9.97
CA ALA A 147 8.84 9.99 -10.28
C ALA A 147 8.78 8.57 -10.89
N THR A 148 7.63 7.88 -10.79
CA THR A 148 7.39 6.62 -11.49
C THR A 148 7.44 6.82 -13.01
N ALA A 149 6.87 7.91 -13.54
CA ALA A 149 6.92 8.22 -14.96
C ALA A 149 8.35 8.54 -15.43
N GLN A 150 9.12 9.29 -14.62
CA GLN A 150 10.55 9.52 -14.85
C GLN A 150 11.34 8.21 -14.93
N PHE A 151 11.08 7.29 -14.00
CA PHE A 151 11.71 5.98 -14.00
C PHE A 151 11.34 5.18 -15.24
N ILE A 152 10.05 5.12 -15.60
CA ILE A 152 9.54 4.44 -16.79
C ILE A 152 10.23 4.98 -18.04
N LYS A 153 10.24 6.31 -18.25
CA LYS A 153 10.88 6.93 -19.41
C LYS A 153 12.37 6.57 -19.49
N ARG A 154 13.09 6.70 -18.37
CA ARG A 154 14.52 6.36 -18.28
C ARG A 154 14.80 4.87 -18.47
N SER A 155 13.83 4.01 -18.20
CA SER A 155 13.98 2.56 -18.27
C SER A 155 14.24 2.05 -19.69
N LYS A 156 13.71 2.77 -20.71
CA LYS A 156 13.69 2.35 -22.12
C LYS A 156 13.23 0.90 -22.31
N ALA A 157 12.33 0.44 -21.46
CA ALA A 157 11.83 -0.92 -21.43
C ALA A 157 10.38 -0.97 -21.95
N ASN A 158 9.93 -2.17 -22.33
CA ASN A 158 8.50 -2.40 -22.47
C ASN A 158 7.83 -2.24 -21.10
N VAL A 159 6.66 -1.64 -21.03
CA VAL A 159 5.92 -1.46 -19.78
C VAL A 159 4.59 -2.17 -19.88
N VAL A 160 4.42 -3.19 -19.04
CA VAL A 160 3.18 -3.93 -18.89
C VAL A 160 2.49 -3.45 -17.62
N VAL A 161 1.22 -3.07 -17.72
CA VAL A 161 0.38 -2.75 -16.58
C VAL A 161 -0.53 -3.95 -16.29
N CYS A 162 -0.59 -4.32 -15.02
CA CYS A 162 -1.45 -5.34 -14.46
C CYS A 162 -2.51 -4.64 -13.61
N SER A 163 -3.78 -4.79 -13.98
CA SER A 163 -4.92 -4.26 -13.22
C SER A 163 -5.74 -5.43 -12.68
N SER A 164 -6.18 -5.31 -11.44
CA SER A 164 -7.02 -6.31 -10.78
C SER A 164 -8.47 -5.83 -10.64
N ARG A 165 -9.38 -6.81 -10.66
CA ARG A 165 -10.81 -6.64 -10.39
C ARG A 165 -11.28 -7.69 -9.41
N GLY A 166 -11.96 -7.25 -8.35
CA GLY A 166 -12.48 -8.11 -7.28
C GLY A 166 -11.43 -8.62 -6.29
N ALA A 167 -10.15 -8.31 -6.50
CA ALA A 167 -9.06 -8.78 -5.63
C ALA A 167 -9.13 -8.17 -4.23
N TYR A 168 -9.49 -6.89 -4.10
CA TYR A 168 -9.71 -6.24 -2.82
C TYR A 168 -10.94 -6.84 -2.12
N LEU A 169 -12.05 -7.05 -2.83
CA LEU A 169 -13.26 -7.65 -2.25
C LEU A 169 -13.02 -9.10 -1.77
N ALA A 170 -12.16 -9.85 -2.47
CA ALA A 170 -11.78 -11.19 -2.07
C ALA A 170 -10.83 -11.21 -0.85
N THR A 171 -9.87 -10.28 -0.78
CA THR A 171 -8.86 -10.22 0.29
C THR A 171 -8.51 -8.78 0.66
N ASN A 172 -9.45 -8.12 1.31
CA ASN A 172 -9.32 -6.73 1.73
C ASN A 172 -8.23 -6.56 2.81
N ARG A 173 -7.80 -5.32 3.01
CA ARG A 173 -6.73 -4.99 3.95
C ARG A 173 -7.16 -5.13 5.41
N TYR A 174 -8.43 -4.87 5.73
CA TYR A 174 -8.91 -4.71 7.10
C TYR A 174 -9.34 -6.01 7.79
N SER A 175 -9.74 -7.03 7.02
CA SER A 175 -10.08 -8.37 7.51
C SER A 175 -8.91 -9.34 7.34
N SER A 176 -8.83 -10.32 8.25
CA SER A 176 -7.93 -11.47 8.10
C SER A 176 -8.55 -12.60 7.27
N ASP A 177 -9.86 -12.55 7.05
CA ASP A 177 -10.61 -13.55 6.32
C ASP A 177 -10.50 -13.36 4.81
N ARG A 178 -10.61 -14.48 4.10
CA ARG A 178 -10.61 -14.51 2.65
C ARG A 178 -12.02 -14.81 2.19
N LYS A 179 -12.54 -14.00 1.29
CA LYS A 179 -13.83 -14.23 0.63
C LYS A 179 -13.62 -15.02 -0.66
N LYS A 180 -14.46 -16.02 -0.89
CA LYS A 180 -14.62 -16.67 -2.18
C LYS A 180 -15.46 -15.75 -3.06
N GLY A 181 -14.92 -15.31 -4.17
CA GLY A 181 -15.55 -14.42 -5.15
C GLY A 181 -14.69 -14.31 -6.40
N TYR A 182 -15.11 -13.47 -7.35
CA TYR A 182 -14.39 -13.25 -8.60
C TYR A 182 -13.06 -12.54 -8.37
N ILE A 183 -12.02 -12.99 -9.07
CA ILE A 183 -10.71 -12.31 -9.12
C ILE A 183 -10.25 -12.33 -10.58
N GLY A 184 -10.33 -11.18 -11.24
CA GLY A 184 -9.84 -10.99 -12.60
C GLY A 184 -8.55 -10.19 -12.62
N ILE A 185 -7.56 -10.66 -13.37
CA ILE A 185 -6.27 -9.99 -13.57
C ILE A 185 -6.05 -9.78 -15.06
N SER A 186 -5.93 -8.52 -15.48
CA SER A 186 -5.68 -8.16 -16.87
C SER A 186 -4.27 -7.59 -17.05
N TYR A 187 -3.57 -8.04 -18.09
CA TYR A 187 -2.25 -7.52 -18.45
C TYR A 187 -2.32 -6.77 -19.77
N SER A 188 -1.80 -5.54 -19.75
CA SER A 188 -1.76 -4.64 -20.88
C SER A 188 -0.36 -4.17 -21.22
N LEU A 189 0.10 -4.31 -22.46
CA LEU A 189 1.32 -3.65 -22.92
C LEU A 189 1.01 -2.17 -23.20
N VAL A 190 1.40 -1.30 -22.28
CA VAL A 190 1.02 0.12 -22.30
C VAL A 190 2.06 0.99 -22.99
N PHE A 191 3.35 0.69 -22.80
CA PHE A 191 4.43 1.44 -23.42
C PHE A 191 5.46 0.53 -24.09
N THR A 192 5.87 0.88 -25.29
CA THR A 192 7.05 0.32 -25.96
C THR A 192 8.25 1.26 -25.78
N PRO A 193 9.50 0.79 -25.96
CA PRO A 193 10.68 1.65 -25.92
C PRO A 193 10.57 2.87 -26.85
N GLN A 194 9.99 2.70 -28.04
CA GLN A 194 9.78 3.76 -29.03
C GLN A 194 8.82 4.83 -28.49
N MET A 195 7.66 4.42 -27.96
CA MET A 195 6.70 5.35 -27.36
C MET A 195 7.33 6.15 -26.21
N LEU A 196 8.20 5.53 -25.40
CA LEU A 196 8.87 6.22 -24.29
C LEU A 196 9.89 7.27 -24.74
N GLU A 197 10.42 7.17 -25.95
CA GLU A 197 11.31 8.20 -26.51
C GLU A 197 10.53 9.42 -27.00
N GLU A 198 9.32 9.21 -27.50
CA GLU A 198 8.44 10.26 -28.04
C GLU A 198 7.63 10.99 -26.96
N LEU A 199 7.06 10.25 -25.99
CA LEU A 199 6.15 10.80 -24.99
C LEU A 199 6.89 11.63 -23.93
N SER A 200 6.29 12.74 -23.51
CA SER A 200 6.73 13.50 -22.34
C SER A 200 6.48 12.72 -21.03
N GLU A 201 7.16 13.11 -19.94
CA GLU A 201 6.94 12.47 -18.63
C GLU A 201 5.51 12.66 -18.12
N ALA A 202 4.88 13.81 -18.39
CA ALA A 202 3.49 14.09 -18.05
C ALA A 202 2.53 13.14 -18.80
N GLN A 203 2.69 13.00 -20.13
CA GLN A 203 1.86 12.07 -20.91
C GLN A 203 2.02 10.61 -20.47
N ILE A 204 3.24 10.21 -20.08
CA ILE A 204 3.48 8.87 -19.51
C ILE A 204 2.76 8.72 -18.18
N TYR A 205 2.80 9.74 -17.33
CA TYR A 205 2.13 9.73 -16.04
C TYR A 205 0.60 9.63 -16.20
N ASP A 206 0.00 10.45 -17.04
CA ASP A 206 -1.46 10.47 -17.26
C ASP A 206 -1.95 9.13 -17.83
N MET A 207 -1.26 8.59 -18.85
CA MET A 207 -1.61 7.31 -19.43
C MET A 207 -1.39 6.16 -18.43
N LEU A 208 -0.35 6.23 -17.58
CA LEU A 208 -0.14 5.25 -16.52
C LEU A 208 -1.32 5.26 -15.53
N LEU A 209 -1.71 6.43 -15.04
CA LEU A 209 -2.83 6.58 -14.09
C LEU A 209 -4.11 5.99 -14.67
N GLN A 210 -4.45 6.30 -15.92
CA GLN A 210 -5.62 5.75 -16.59
C GLN A 210 -5.59 4.23 -16.72
N LYS A 211 -4.43 3.64 -17.03
CA LYS A 211 -4.31 2.20 -17.28
C LYS A 211 -4.23 1.37 -16.01
N ILE A 212 -3.70 1.93 -14.92
CA ILE A 212 -3.59 1.22 -13.63
C ILE A 212 -4.80 1.44 -12.73
N ALA A 213 -5.61 2.46 -13.01
CA ALA A 213 -6.80 2.78 -12.24
C ALA A 213 -7.75 1.57 -12.10
N TYR A 214 -8.23 1.38 -10.88
CA TYR A 214 -9.24 0.39 -10.52
C TYR A 214 -10.09 0.91 -9.37
N ASN A 215 -11.34 0.45 -9.35
CA ASN A 215 -12.24 0.60 -8.21
C ASN A 215 -13.10 -0.67 -8.16
N ASP A 216 -12.83 -1.51 -7.16
CA ASP A 216 -13.49 -2.79 -7.03
C ASP A 216 -14.97 -2.66 -6.65
N PHE A 217 -15.34 -1.64 -5.86
CA PHE A 217 -16.72 -1.37 -5.50
C PHE A 217 -17.54 -0.93 -6.72
N ALA A 218 -17.04 0.05 -7.48
CA ALA A 218 -17.70 0.52 -8.70
C ALA A 218 -17.82 -0.59 -9.75
N SER A 219 -16.77 -1.39 -9.92
CA SER A 219 -16.78 -2.53 -10.86
C SER A 219 -17.81 -3.60 -10.44
N ASN A 220 -17.89 -3.90 -9.13
CA ASN A 220 -18.81 -4.93 -8.64
C ASN A 220 -20.27 -4.46 -8.52
N LYS A 221 -20.53 -3.15 -8.45
CA LYS A 221 -21.89 -2.59 -8.60
C LYS A 221 -22.54 -3.03 -9.91
N VAL A 222 -21.75 -3.14 -10.99
CA VAL A 222 -22.21 -3.61 -12.31
C VAL A 222 -22.13 -5.13 -12.43
N ALA A 223 -20.99 -5.73 -12.08
CA ALA A 223 -20.76 -7.16 -12.31
C ALA A 223 -21.51 -8.09 -11.34
N ARG A 224 -21.87 -7.58 -10.16
CA ARG A 224 -22.65 -8.28 -9.12
C ARG A 224 -22.09 -9.67 -8.79
N HIS A 225 -20.78 -9.77 -8.54
CA HIS A 225 -20.21 -11.00 -7.97
C HIS A 225 -20.42 -11.03 -6.45
N LYS A 226 -20.75 -12.23 -5.93
CA LYS A 226 -20.84 -12.49 -4.50
C LYS A 226 -19.47 -12.78 -3.90
N TYR A 227 -19.21 -12.27 -2.70
CA TYR A 227 -18.02 -12.49 -1.91
C TYR A 227 -18.41 -13.08 -0.55
N ILE A 228 -18.08 -14.35 -0.36
CA ILE A 228 -18.52 -15.12 0.82
C ILE A 228 -17.30 -15.71 1.52
N GLY A 229 -17.13 -15.40 2.80
CA GLY A 229 -16.02 -15.89 3.63
C GLY A 229 -16.50 -16.59 4.90
N LYS A 230 -15.55 -16.93 5.77
CA LYS A 230 -15.86 -17.49 7.09
C LYS A 230 -16.38 -16.44 8.06
N LYS A 231 -15.95 -15.19 7.85
CA LYS A 231 -16.37 -14.04 8.64
C LYS A 231 -17.37 -13.19 7.86
N PRO A 232 -18.13 -12.33 8.54
CA PRO A 232 -18.89 -11.26 7.91
C PRO A 232 -18.04 -10.35 7.01
N ASN A 233 -18.65 -9.68 6.04
CA ASN A 233 -17.98 -8.73 5.16
C ASN A 233 -17.60 -7.43 5.87
N ALA A 234 -18.28 -7.10 6.98
CA ALA A 234 -17.94 -5.97 7.83
C ALA A 234 -16.79 -6.22 8.81
N ASP A 235 -16.28 -7.46 8.96
CA ASP A 235 -15.21 -7.80 9.92
C ASP A 235 -13.97 -6.91 9.74
N GLY A 236 -13.69 -6.08 10.76
CA GLY A 236 -12.51 -5.21 10.83
C GLY A 236 -12.65 -3.88 10.09
N ILE A 237 -13.80 -3.56 9.49
CA ILE A 237 -13.97 -2.31 8.72
C ILE A 237 -13.81 -1.04 9.57
N ASP A 238 -14.09 -1.14 10.87
CA ASP A 238 -13.83 -0.13 11.90
C ASP A 238 -12.34 0.27 12.01
N LYS A 239 -11.42 -0.52 11.44
CA LYS A 239 -9.98 -0.19 11.33
C LYS A 239 -9.63 0.75 10.19
N ILE A 240 -10.51 0.89 9.21
CA ILE A 240 -10.33 1.79 8.06
C ILE A 240 -11.38 2.90 8.01
N LEU A 241 -12.51 2.73 8.69
CA LEU A 241 -13.57 3.72 8.85
C LEU A 241 -13.64 4.18 10.30
N TYR A 242 -13.22 5.41 10.57
CA TYR A 242 -13.09 5.90 11.95
C TYR A 242 -14.14 6.94 12.34
N LYS A 243 -14.86 7.53 11.37
CA LYS A 243 -15.78 8.65 11.59
C LYS A 243 -17.20 8.27 11.14
N CYS A 244 -18.18 8.47 12.02
CA CYS A 244 -19.58 8.17 11.70
C CYS A 244 -20.14 9.16 10.65
N PRO A 245 -20.77 8.69 9.56
CA PRO A 245 -21.30 9.56 8.53
C PRO A 245 -22.54 10.33 8.99
N ASP A 246 -23.25 9.83 10.01
CA ASP A 246 -24.48 10.42 10.52
C ASP A 246 -24.18 11.51 11.57
N CYS A 247 -23.60 11.15 12.73
CA CYS A 247 -23.33 12.09 13.83
C CYS A 247 -21.93 12.72 13.84
N LYS A 248 -21.04 12.31 12.92
CA LYS A 248 -19.64 12.79 12.82
C LYS A 248 -18.73 12.44 14.00
N ALA A 249 -19.23 11.71 15.00
CA ALA A 249 -18.40 11.21 16.09
C ALA A 249 -17.29 10.27 15.59
N GLU A 250 -16.09 10.43 16.15
CA GLU A 250 -14.91 9.65 15.82
C GLU A 250 -14.74 8.48 16.79
N HIS A 251 -14.21 7.36 16.30
CA HIS A 251 -13.90 6.17 17.10
C HIS A 251 -15.10 5.58 17.87
N THR A 252 -16.32 5.75 17.33
CA THR A 252 -17.57 5.21 17.90
C THR A 252 -18.17 4.08 17.06
N LEU A 253 -17.50 3.70 15.97
CA LEU A 253 -17.96 2.66 15.05
C LEU A 253 -17.47 1.30 15.52
N ARG A 254 -18.39 0.33 15.52
CA ARG A 254 -18.09 -1.08 15.83
C ARG A 254 -18.87 -1.99 14.91
N VAL A 255 -18.49 -3.26 14.88
CA VAL A 255 -19.04 -4.27 13.95
C VAL A 255 -19.86 -5.31 14.71
N GLU A 256 -21.10 -5.50 14.29
CA GLU A 256 -22.02 -6.58 14.68
C GLU A 256 -22.35 -7.43 13.46
N ASN A 257 -21.73 -8.60 13.32
CA ASN A 257 -21.86 -9.43 12.12
C ASN A 257 -21.55 -8.63 10.84
N ASP A 258 -22.49 -8.55 9.90
CA ASP A 258 -22.38 -7.76 8.67
C ASP A 258 -22.80 -6.29 8.85
N THR A 259 -23.08 -5.84 10.08
CA THR A 259 -23.58 -4.48 10.35
C THR A 259 -22.54 -3.63 11.05
N VAL A 260 -22.29 -2.43 10.54
CA VAL A 260 -21.54 -1.38 11.23
C VAL A 260 -22.52 -0.54 12.04
N VAL A 261 -22.18 -0.27 13.30
CA VAL A 261 -23.03 0.44 14.25
C VAL A 261 -22.24 1.57 14.90
N CYS A 262 -22.87 2.71 15.12
CA CYS A 262 -22.30 3.82 15.89
C CYS A 262 -22.86 3.84 17.32
N ASP A 263 -21.98 3.75 18.32
CA ASP A 263 -22.36 3.80 19.74
C ASP A 263 -22.83 5.18 20.20
N SER A 264 -22.53 6.24 19.45
CA SER A 264 -22.92 7.62 19.81
C SER A 264 -24.32 8.00 19.36
N CYS A 265 -24.79 7.53 18.21
CA CYS A 265 -26.08 7.96 17.64
C CYS A 265 -26.99 6.82 17.18
N GLY A 266 -26.55 5.56 17.25
CA GLY A 266 -27.34 4.42 16.80
C GLY A 266 -27.45 4.28 15.28
N PHE A 267 -26.61 4.96 14.50
CA PHE A 267 -26.47 4.70 13.06
C PHE A 267 -26.14 3.23 12.81
N ARG A 268 -26.81 2.59 11.84
CA ARG A 268 -26.62 1.20 11.45
C ARG A 268 -26.62 1.04 9.93
N VAL A 269 -25.58 0.39 9.40
CA VAL A 269 -25.49 0.05 7.97
C VAL A 269 -24.98 -1.38 7.80
N ARG A 270 -25.66 -2.17 6.98
CA ARG A 270 -25.30 -3.57 6.70
C ARG A 270 -24.50 -3.66 5.40
N ILE A 271 -23.47 -4.50 5.39
CA ILE A 271 -22.65 -4.82 4.22
C ILE A 271 -23.09 -6.19 3.70
N ASN A 272 -23.70 -6.24 2.51
CA ASN A 272 -24.18 -7.50 1.94
C ASN A 272 -23.06 -8.30 1.24
N GLU A 273 -23.40 -9.44 0.63
CA GLU A 273 -22.44 -10.29 -0.08
C GLU A 273 -21.87 -9.67 -1.37
N TYR A 274 -22.44 -8.56 -1.85
CA TYR A 274 -21.96 -7.81 -3.00
C TYR A 274 -21.11 -6.59 -2.60
N TYR A 275 -20.89 -6.40 -1.30
CA TYR A 275 -20.29 -5.21 -0.69
C TYR A 275 -21.11 -3.92 -0.83
N ASP A 276 -22.42 -4.01 -1.07
CA ASP A 276 -23.30 -2.84 -0.99
C ASP A 276 -23.52 -2.44 0.46
N LEU A 277 -23.59 -1.13 0.70
CA LEU A 277 -24.03 -0.55 1.97
C LEU A 277 -25.56 -0.43 1.96
N VAL A 278 -26.21 -1.18 2.84
CA VAL A 278 -27.67 -1.21 3.01
C VAL A 278 -28.02 -0.51 4.32
N GLY A 279 -28.59 0.69 4.24
CA GLY A 279 -29.01 1.46 5.40
C GLY A 279 -30.03 0.70 6.25
N VAL A 280 -29.82 0.66 7.56
CA VAL A 280 -30.74 0.05 8.54
C VAL A 280 -31.34 1.13 9.44
N SER A 281 -30.52 2.06 9.94
CA SER A 281 -30.97 3.25 10.68
C SER A 281 -29.97 4.40 10.54
N GLY A 282 -30.46 5.63 10.64
CA GLY A 282 -29.69 6.88 10.49
C GLY A 282 -30.13 7.70 9.29
N LYS A 283 -29.64 8.95 9.18
CA LYS A 283 -30.09 9.90 8.14
C LYS A 283 -29.27 9.80 6.86
N VAL A 284 -28.06 9.24 6.94
CA VAL A 284 -27.09 9.18 5.84
C VAL A 284 -26.62 7.75 5.64
N CYS A 285 -26.64 7.25 4.41
CA CYS A 285 -25.98 6.00 4.03
C CYS A 285 -24.98 6.30 2.91
N PRO A 286 -23.67 6.12 3.12
CA PRO A 286 -22.67 6.27 2.05
C PRO A 286 -22.97 5.28 0.90
N ALA A 287 -22.60 5.62 -0.34
CA ALA A 287 -22.93 4.73 -1.47
C ALA A 287 -22.06 3.47 -1.52
N ASP A 288 -20.83 3.53 -0.99
CA ASP A 288 -19.96 2.39 -0.72
C ASP A 288 -18.85 2.76 0.28
N ILE A 289 -17.96 1.80 0.54
CA ILE A 289 -16.84 1.94 1.49
C ILE A 289 -15.79 2.93 0.98
N ASP A 290 -15.56 3.01 -0.34
CA ASP A 290 -14.59 3.94 -0.93
C ASP A 290 -15.05 5.39 -0.76
N GLU A 291 -16.32 5.67 -1.03
CA GLU A 291 -16.90 6.99 -0.78
C GLU A 291 -16.85 7.40 0.70
N TRP A 292 -17.13 6.48 1.62
CA TRP A 292 -17.00 6.75 3.06
C TRP A 292 -15.54 7.04 3.42
N TYR A 293 -14.59 6.26 2.91
CA TYR A 293 -13.15 6.47 3.12
C TYR A 293 -12.67 7.82 2.57
N LYS A 294 -13.11 8.21 1.37
CA LYS A 294 -12.81 9.51 0.76
C LYS A 294 -13.41 10.65 1.56
N TRP A 295 -14.64 10.51 2.04
CA TRP A 295 -15.31 11.52 2.86
C TRP A 295 -14.55 11.78 4.17
N GLN A 296 -14.14 10.74 4.90
CA GLN A 296 -13.37 10.94 6.14
C GLN A 296 -11.98 11.53 5.85
N ARG A 297 -11.36 11.20 4.71
CA ARG A 297 -10.09 11.80 4.28
C ARG A 297 -10.25 13.30 4.01
N LYS A 298 -11.35 13.70 3.37
CA LYS A 298 -11.69 15.12 3.19
C LYS A 298 -11.86 15.84 4.53
N CYS A 299 -12.55 15.23 5.50
CA CYS A 299 -12.62 15.80 6.85
C CYS A 299 -11.23 16.00 7.47
N VAL A 300 -10.32 15.04 7.31
CA VAL A 300 -8.93 15.18 7.78
C VAL A 300 -8.21 16.31 7.04
N ALA A 301 -8.37 16.44 5.72
CA ALA A 301 -7.78 17.53 4.95
C ALA A 301 -8.24 18.91 5.47
N ASP A 302 -9.53 19.06 5.79
CA ASP A 302 -10.08 20.28 6.39
C ASP A 302 -9.59 20.51 7.84
N GLU A 303 -9.28 19.43 8.57
CA GLU A 303 -8.77 19.52 9.95
C GLU A 303 -7.29 19.93 9.99
N VAL A 304 -6.43 19.36 9.12
CA VAL A 304 -4.96 19.55 9.18
C VAL A 304 -4.49 20.95 8.81
N VAL A 305 -5.32 21.76 8.14
CA VAL A 305 -4.98 23.16 7.83
C VAL A 305 -5.00 24.06 9.07
N SER A 306 -5.73 23.67 10.12
CA SER A 306 -5.81 24.43 11.36
C SER A 306 -4.54 24.33 12.18
N ASP A 307 -4.04 25.45 12.70
CA ASP A 307 -2.94 25.48 13.66
C ASP A 307 -3.28 24.79 15.00
N ALA A 308 -4.57 24.57 15.27
CA ALA A 308 -5.03 23.80 16.42
C ALA A 308 -5.05 22.28 16.18
N PHE A 309 -4.72 21.82 14.96
CA PHE A 309 -4.72 20.39 14.65
C PHE A 309 -3.65 19.65 15.46
N GLU A 310 -4.10 18.65 16.23
CA GLU A 310 -3.22 17.79 17.00
C GLU A 310 -3.80 16.38 17.10
N LEU A 311 -2.98 15.37 16.81
CA LEU A 311 -3.21 13.99 17.22
C LEU A 311 -2.17 13.57 18.26
N VAL A 312 -2.66 13.00 19.35
CA VAL A 312 -1.82 12.52 20.46
C VAL A 312 -2.10 11.05 20.73
N LEU A 313 -1.03 10.27 20.89
CA LEU A 313 -1.10 8.90 21.40
C LEU A 313 0.10 8.60 22.29
N HIS A 314 -0.11 7.80 23.34
CA HIS A 314 0.94 7.32 24.22
C HIS A 314 1.36 5.91 23.81
N GLY A 315 2.65 5.61 23.88
CA GLY A 315 3.18 4.29 23.53
C GLY A 315 4.69 4.25 23.39
N LYS A 316 5.16 3.47 22.41
CA LYS A 316 6.59 3.14 22.22
C LYS A 316 7.04 3.49 20.81
N LEU A 317 8.05 4.34 20.71
CA LEU A 317 8.80 4.53 19.47
C LEU A 317 9.83 3.41 19.34
N CYS A 318 9.83 2.76 18.18
CA CYS A 318 10.66 1.59 17.92
C CYS A 318 11.32 1.67 16.54
N THR A 319 12.43 0.94 16.37
CA THR A 319 13.06 0.67 15.07
C THR A 319 13.27 -0.83 14.88
N LEU A 320 13.70 -1.25 13.69
CA LEU A 320 14.02 -2.66 13.41
C LEU A 320 15.37 -3.07 14.00
N ARG A 321 15.41 -4.31 14.48
CA ARG A 321 16.67 -5.00 14.80
C ARG A 321 17.35 -5.44 13.50
N LEU A 322 18.57 -4.95 13.26
CA LEU A 322 19.35 -5.24 12.05
C LEU A 322 20.45 -6.30 12.27
N ASP A 323 20.64 -6.73 13.51
CA ASP A 323 21.53 -7.83 13.93
C ASP A 323 20.94 -9.21 13.61
N LYS A 324 19.61 -9.31 13.51
CA LYS A 324 18.90 -10.56 13.27
C LYS A 324 17.69 -10.40 12.35
N LEU A 325 17.35 -11.48 11.65
CA LEU A 325 16.14 -11.57 10.85
C LEU A 325 14.90 -11.69 11.75
N GLY A 326 13.81 -11.06 11.35
CA GLY A 326 12.52 -11.12 12.01
C GLY A 326 11.50 -10.16 11.41
N LYS A 327 10.23 -10.32 11.82
CA LYS A 327 9.10 -9.53 11.31
C LYS A 327 8.68 -8.44 12.31
N PRO A 328 8.33 -7.22 11.85
CA PRO A 328 7.61 -6.27 12.68
C PRO A 328 6.24 -6.82 13.17
N PRO A 329 5.75 -6.41 14.35
CA PRO A 329 6.43 -5.56 15.33
C PRO A 329 7.35 -6.38 16.27
N LYS A 330 7.42 -7.71 16.12
CA LYS A 330 8.20 -8.58 17.03
C LYS A 330 9.71 -8.31 16.95
N ASN A 331 10.24 -8.01 15.75
CA ASN A 331 11.66 -7.74 15.53
C ASN A 331 12.02 -6.26 15.72
N ARG A 332 11.78 -5.74 16.92
CA ARG A 332 11.98 -4.31 17.23
C ARG A 332 13.05 -4.06 18.29
N ARG A 333 13.58 -2.84 18.27
CA ARG A 333 14.35 -2.19 19.33
C ARG A 333 13.56 -0.95 19.75
N ILE A 334 13.30 -0.81 21.06
CA ILE A 334 12.64 0.38 21.61
C ILE A 334 13.66 1.51 21.61
N LEU A 335 13.22 2.69 21.16
CA LEU A 335 14.01 3.92 21.15
C LEU A 335 13.54 4.91 22.23
N SER A 336 12.24 4.94 22.50
CA SER A 336 11.64 5.81 23.51
C SER A 336 10.27 5.28 23.94
N VAL A 337 9.88 5.55 25.17
CA VAL A 337 8.54 5.31 25.73
C VAL A 337 7.98 6.65 26.18
N GLY A 338 6.79 7.00 25.67
CA GLY A 338 6.20 8.31 25.90
C GLY A 338 5.11 8.64 24.89
N THR A 339 5.06 9.91 24.48
CA THR A 339 3.94 10.48 23.72
C THR A 339 4.36 10.82 22.30
N ALA A 340 3.64 10.28 21.32
CA ALA A 340 3.70 10.74 19.94
C ALA A 340 2.69 11.86 19.72
N ARG A 341 3.11 12.91 19.03
CA ARG A 341 2.29 14.08 18.67
C ARG A 341 2.45 14.37 17.18
N LEU A 342 1.33 14.43 16.46
CA LEU A 342 1.28 14.87 15.07
C LEU A 342 0.49 16.19 14.99
N THR A 343 1.13 17.24 14.49
CA THR A 343 0.51 18.53 14.21
C THR A 343 0.67 18.89 12.74
N ASN A 344 0.06 19.99 12.29
CA ASN A 344 0.27 20.52 10.95
C ASN A 344 1.75 20.90 10.66
N ARG A 345 2.59 21.02 11.69
CA ARG A 345 4.03 21.34 11.56
C ARG A 345 4.93 20.12 11.49
N GLY A 346 4.53 19.00 12.08
CA GLY A 346 5.45 17.87 12.22
C GLY A 346 4.95 16.70 13.05
N LEU A 347 5.72 15.61 13.01
CA LEU A 347 5.59 14.48 13.92
C LEU A 347 6.72 14.53 14.94
N SER A 348 6.39 14.52 16.22
CA SER A 348 7.36 14.39 17.31
C SER A 348 7.01 13.25 18.25
N PHE A 349 8.02 12.79 18.99
CA PHE A 349 7.89 11.80 20.03
C PHE A 349 8.68 12.26 21.25
N SER A 350 8.00 12.55 22.35
CA SER A 350 8.62 12.97 23.61
C SER A 350 8.53 11.85 24.63
N GLY A 351 9.66 11.45 25.23
CA GLY A 351 9.67 10.29 26.11
C GLY A 351 11.01 10.02 26.77
N THR A 352 11.11 8.84 27.37
CA THR A 352 12.32 8.40 28.06
C THR A 352 12.74 7.00 27.66
N LEU A 353 14.03 6.71 27.80
CA LEU A 353 14.58 5.37 27.73
C LEU A 353 15.59 5.19 28.87
N CYS A 354 15.38 4.15 29.69
CA CYS A 354 16.25 3.88 30.86
C CYS A 354 16.41 5.07 31.83
N GLY A 355 15.38 5.92 31.95
CA GLY A 355 15.40 7.09 32.83
C GLY A 355 15.99 8.36 32.21
N GLU A 356 16.53 8.30 31.00
CA GLU A 356 17.07 9.46 30.28
C GLU A 356 16.05 9.97 29.25
N ALA A 357 16.07 11.29 29.00
CA ALA A 357 15.26 11.91 27.95
C ALA A 357 15.63 11.34 26.57
N ALA A 358 14.61 10.93 25.81
CA ALA A 358 14.76 10.26 24.52
C ALA A 358 13.71 10.82 23.54
N ASP A 359 13.87 12.09 23.19
CA ASP A 359 12.97 12.82 22.32
C ASP A 359 13.39 12.70 20.85
N PHE A 360 12.41 12.68 19.96
CA PHE A 360 12.60 12.56 18.51
C PHE A 360 11.69 13.54 17.78
N ASP A 361 12.24 14.18 16.76
CA ASP A 361 11.50 15.02 15.82
C ASP A 361 11.66 14.46 14.40
N PHE A 362 10.56 14.36 13.66
CA PHE A 362 10.51 13.83 12.32
C PHE A 362 9.99 14.88 11.35
N ASN A 363 10.85 15.27 10.41
CA ASN A 363 10.47 16.16 9.33
C ASN A 363 9.46 15.48 8.38
N MET A 364 8.25 16.04 8.27
CA MET A 364 7.17 15.50 7.43
C MET A 364 7.49 15.53 5.93
N LYS A 365 8.45 16.35 5.47
CA LYS A 365 8.98 16.24 4.08
C LYS A 365 9.64 14.89 3.83
N SER A 366 10.20 14.27 4.87
CA SER A 366 10.81 12.94 4.82
C SER A 366 9.85 11.83 5.28
N VAL A 367 8.63 12.15 5.71
CA VAL A 367 7.62 11.19 6.18
C VAL A 367 6.34 11.40 5.38
N TYR A 368 6.21 10.68 4.26
CA TYR A 368 5.02 10.75 3.42
C TYR A 368 3.77 10.19 4.11
N SER A 369 3.89 9.01 4.72
CA SER A 369 2.74 8.30 5.30
C SER A 369 3.14 7.59 6.58
N LEU A 370 2.27 7.67 7.59
CA LEU A 370 2.28 6.84 8.79
C LEU A 370 1.37 5.64 8.54
N THR A 371 1.88 4.66 7.81
CA THR A 371 1.06 3.53 7.35
C THR A 371 0.58 2.70 8.54
N PHE A 372 -0.74 2.59 8.72
CA PHE A 372 -1.29 1.73 9.76
C PHE A 372 -1.12 0.25 9.43
N SER A 373 -0.83 -0.53 10.46
CA SER A 373 -0.83 -1.98 10.44
C SER A 373 -2.11 -2.50 11.10
N THR A 374 -2.71 -3.54 10.53
CA THR A 374 -3.87 -4.24 11.12
C THR A 374 -3.58 -4.91 12.46
N LYS A 375 -2.33 -4.86 12.91
CA LYS A 375 -1.84 -5.33 14.21
C LYS A 375 -1.67 -4.21 15.24
N GLY A 376 -2.27 -3.03 15.02
CA GLY A 376 -2.31 -1.94 15.99
C GLY A 376 -1.00 -1.19 16.16
N PHE A 377 -0.32 -0.85 15.07
CA PHE A 377 0.84 0.07 15.11
C PHE A 377 0.95 0.88 13.84
N LEU A 378 1.63 2.03 13.91
CA LEU A 378 2.01 2.84 12.75
C LEU A 378 3.44 2.46 12.31
N GLU A 379 3.68 2.35 11.01
CA GLU A 379 5.03 2.17 10.45
C GLU A 379 5.35 3.24 9.41
N PHE A 380 6.60 3.68 9.39
CA PHE A 380 7.05 4.69 8.44
C PHE A 380 8.55 4.63 8.22
N TYR A 381 8.99 5.29 7.16
CA TYR A 381 10.40 5.57 6.91
C TYR A 381 10.68 7.04 7.14
N CYS A 382 11.83 7.35 7.73
CA CYS A 382 12.41 8.68 7.74
C CYS A 382 13.91 8.55 7.47
N ASN A 383 14.42 9.27 6.47
CA ASN A 383 15.83 9.24 6.07
C ASN A 383 16.39 7.82 5.83
N ASN A 384 15.59 6.96 5.16
CA ASN A 384 15.91 5.54 4.90
C ASN A 384 16.10 4.66 6.16
N ASP A 385 15.63 5.11 7.32
CA ASP A 385 15.47 4.29 8.52
C ASP A 385 13.99 4.01 8.79
N TYR A 386 13.72 2.81 9.29
CA TYR A 386 12.36 2.33 9.55
C TYR A 386 12.01 2.55 11.02
N PHE A 387 10.85 3.14 11.25
CA PHE A 387 10.30 3.43 12.56
C PHE A 387 8.92 2.79 12.71
N MET A 388 8.56 2.51 13.96
CA MET A 388 7.22 2.08 14.35
C MET A 388 6.80 2.88 15.59
N ILE A 389 5.54 3.31 15.61
CA ILE A 389 4.89 3.80 16.83
C ILE A 389 3.89 2.72 17.24
N VAL A 390 4.14 2.10 18.39
CA VAL A 390 3.26 1.09 18.97
C VAL A 390 2.49 1.75 20.12
N PRO A 391 1.20 2.10 19.95
CA PRO A 391 0.39 2.66 21.01
C PRO A 391 0.23 1.66 22.16
N ASP A 392 -0.02 2.17 23.37
CA ASP A 392 -0.34 1.32 24.51
C ASP A 392 -1.73 0.69 24.38
N ASP A 393 -2.67 1.44 23.80
CA ASP A 393 -3.99 0.93 23.40
C ASP A 393 -3.92 0.39 21.95
N SER A 394 -3.97 -0.93 21.82
CA SER A 394 -3.91 -1.62 20.53
C SER A 394 -5.21 -1.60 19.74
N ASP A 395 -6.33 -1.24 20.37
CA ASP A 395 -7.66 -1.33 19.78
C ASP A 395 -8.09 -0.02 19.10
N ARG A 396 -7.33 1.06 19.31
CA ARG A 396 -7.56 2.35 18.66
C ARG A 396 -7.43 2.24 17.14
N CYS A 397 -8.44 2.71 16.41
CA CYS A 397 -8.37 2.84 14.96
C CYS A 397 -7.30 3.88 14.56
N LEU A 398 -6.24 3.44 13.88
CA LEU A 398 -5.07 4.26 13.55
C LEU A 398 -5.16 4.95 12.18
N ILE A 399 -6.22 4.72 11.40
CA ILE A 399 -6.32 5.24 10.03
C ILE A 399 -6.28 6.77 9.97
N LYS A 400 -6.83 7.48 10.97
CA LYS A 400 -6.79 8.95 11.03
C LYS A 400 -5.35 9.48 11.04
N TRP A 401 -4.42 8.79 11.70
CA TRP A 401 -3.00 9.15 11.70
C TRP A 401 -2.37 8.96 10.32
N THR A 402 -2.72 7.89 9.60
CA THR A 402 -2.27 7.67 8.22
C THR A 402 -2.78 8.79 7.30
N LEU A 403 -4.07 9.09 7.35
CA LEU A 403 -4.68 10.15 6.55
C LEU A 403 -4.06 11.51 6.87
N ALA A 404 -3.93 11.85 8.15
CA ALA A 404 -3.37 13.14 8.57
C ALA A 404 -1.92 13.31 8.12
N ALA A 405 -1.09 12.27 8.27
CA ALA A 405 0.30 12.32 7.82
C ALA A 405 0.41 12.58 6.31
N GLU A 406 -0.42 11.91 5.51
CA GLU A 406 -0.46 12.10 4.05
C GLU A 406 -0.96 13.50 3.67
N GLU A 407 -2.00 14.01 4.34
CA GLU A 407 -2.51 15.37 4.07
C GLU A 407 -1.55 16.47 4.51
N ILE A 408 -0.86 16.29 5.65
CA ILE A 408 0.22 17.19 6.09
C ILE A 408 1.38 17.17 5.09
N HIS A 409 1.71 16.01 4.52
CA HIS A 409 2.71 15.95 3.48
C HIS A 409 2.27 16.70 2.21
N ASN A 410 1.00 16.56 1.80
CA ASN A 410 0.43 17.28 0.64
C ASN A 410 0.40 18.81 0.83
N LEU A 411 0.29 19.31 2.07
CA LEU A 411 0.48 20.74 2.36
C LEU A 411 1.88 21.23 1.98
N GLY A 412 2.91 20.39 2.12
CA GLY A 412 4.30 20.75 1.84
C GLY A 412 4.85 20.34 0.47
N ASP A 413 4.12 19.56 -0.33
CA ASP A 413 4.57 19.03 -1.62
C ASP A 413 3.47 19.14 -2.70
N GLU A 414 3.60 20.13 -3.58
CA GLU A 414 2.67 20.41 -4.68
C GLU A 414 2.50 19.24 -5.64
N ARG A 415 3.54 18.45 -5.89
CA ARG A 415 3.47 17.32 -6.83
C ARG A 415 2.61 16.20 -6.27
N TRP A 416 2.77 15.91 -4.98
CA TRP A 416 1.92 14.94 -4.29
C TRP A 416 0.50 15.46 -4.09
N ARG A 417 0.33 16.77 -3.87
CA ARG A 417 -0.98 17.41 -3.80
C ARG A 417 -1.78 17.19 -5.07
N ALA A 418 -1.20 17.47 -6.25
CA ALA A 418 -1.86 17.24 -7.53
C ALA A 418 -2.23 15.76 -7.72
N ALA A 419 -1.29 14.84 -7.46
CA ALA A 419 -1.54 13.41 -7.55
C ALA A 419 -2.65 12.90 -6.61
N CYS A 420 -2.77 13.50 -5.42
CA CYS A 420 -3.84 13.18 -4.46
C CYS A 420 -5.18 13.79 -4.87
N ALA A 421 -5.20 15.00 -5.42
CA ALA A 421 -6.41 15.67 -5.89
C ALA A 421 -7.12 14.85 -6.98
N ASP A 422 -6.35 14.34 -7.97
CA ASP A 422 -6.88 13.52 -9.07
C ASP A 422 -7.55 12.22 -8.59
N VAL A 423 -7.01 11.61 -7.52
CA VAL A 423 -7.47 10.30 -7.03
C VAL A 423 -8.61 10.42 -6.01
N TYR A 424 -8.53 11.41 -5.12
CA TYR A 424 -9.44 11.55 -3.99
C TYR A 424 -10.51 12.63 -4.17
N GLY A 425 -10.44 13.45 -5.23
CA GLY A 425 -11.39 14.54 -5.47
C GLY A 425 -11.30 15.64 -4.41
N ILE A 426 -10.14 15.81 -3.79
CA ILE A 426 -9.86 16.89 -2.83
C ILE A 426 -9.44 18.10 -3.65
N GLY A 427 -10.23 19.17 -3.63
CA GLY A 427 -9.97 20.36 -4.43
C GLY A 427 -8.65 21.04 -4.02
N GLU A 428 -7.87 21.52 -4.99
CA GLU A 428 -6.61 22.23 -4.73
C GLU A 428 -6.78 23.44 -3.80
N ASN A 429 -7.97 24.07 -3.83
CA ASN A 429 -8.34 25.23 -3.02
C ASN A 429 -8.37 24.98 -1.51
N ILE A 430 -8.33 23.73 -1.03
CA ILE A 430 -8.28 23.43 0.41
C ILE A 430 -6.91 23.76 1.00
N TYR A 431 -5.87 23.77 0.16
CA TYR A 431 -4.48 23.98 0.57
C TYR A 431 -3.96 25.39 0.22
N GLY A 432 -4.86 26.29 -0.21
CA GLY A 432 -4.56 27.62 -0.75
C GLY A 432 -4.54 28.73 0.30
#